data_AF-A0A7C7UNJ4-F1
#
_entry.id   AF-A0A7C7UNJ4-F1
#
_cell.length_a   1.000
_cell.length_b   1.000
_cell.length_c   1.000
_cell.angle_alpha   90.00
_cell.angle_beta   90.00
_cell.angle_gamma   90.00
#
_symmetry.space_group_name_H-M   'P 1'
#
loop_
_entity.id
_entity.type
_entity.pdbx_description
1 polymer ?
#
loop_
_entity_poly.entity_id
_entity_poly.type
_entity_poly.pdbx_seq_one_letter_code
_entity_poly.pdbx_strand_id
1 'polypeptide(L)'
;MKKPQDRLAEIVVQHKAIAAILVAFVLLSTTYSVVTPIFEAPDELQHYFFVQHLADGEGLPVITGPVSDIQAEVHQPPLYYTLGALVTFWIDTDPLTDFVWRNPHAQIGVPTASGNVNMVVHSAEESFPYRGVTLAVHLVRLLSVLMGAATVLATYCIARQIMPQQKGLALGAAIVNAFNPQFAFISGTINNDNLAILLCSLTLLILVRLVRNNRPSAQMTNDQLRFGNWELGIGYWVLLGLVIGLADTLHRQRPIGADH
;
A
#
# COMPACT_ATOMS: atom_id res chain seq x y z
N MET A 1 3.11 39.63 14.77
CA MET A 1 2.46 39.32 13.48
C MET A 1 3.56 39.13 12.42
N LYS A 2 3.80 37.92 11.89
CA LYS A 2 4.82 37.69 10.83
C LYS A 2 4.41 38.40 9.53
N LYS A 3 5.36 38.94 8.75
CA LYS A 3 5.05 39.66 7.51
C LYS A 3 4.50 38.68 6.44
N PRO A 4 3.65 39.15 5.49
CA PRO A 4 3.11 38.30 4.42
C PRO A 4 4.18 37.58 3.60
N GLN A 5 5.32 38.23 3.36
CA GLN A 5 6.48 37.66 2.66
C GLN A 5 7.10 36.46 3.40
N ASP A 6 7.17 36.51 4.73
CA ASP A 6 7.68 35.41 5.56
C ASP A 6 6.79 34.15 5.47
N ARG A 7 5.48 34.36 5.32
CA ARG A 7 4.50 33.27 5.22
C ARG A 7 4.58 32.54 3.88
N LEU A 8 4.79 33.27 2.79
CA LEU A 8 4.95 32.66 1.45
C LEU A 8 6.23 31.83 1.36
N ALA A 9 7.36 32.37 1.86
CA ALA A 9 8.63 31.64 1.90
C ALA A 9 8.50 30.33 2.71
N GLU A 10 7.83 30.39 3.87
CA GLU A 10 7.60 29.22 4.73
C GLU A 10 6.74 28.13 4.04
N ILE A 11 5.72 28.53 3.28
CA ILE A 11 4.91 27.61 2.48
C ILE A 11 5.76 26.95 1.40
N VAL A 12 6.50 27.74 0.61
CA VAL A 12 7.35 27.22 -0.47
C VAL A 12 8.39 26.23 0.06
N VAL A 13 9.06 26.58 1.17
CA VAL A 13 10.05 25.69 1.80
C VAL A 13 9.41 24.38 2.25
N GLN A 14 8.21 24.42 2.83
CA GLN A 14 7.49 23.21 3.24
C GLN A 14 7.12 22.30 2.08
N HIS A 15 6.65 22.87 0.96
CA HIS A 15 6.30 22.09 -0.22
C HIS A 15 7.55 21.45 -0.84
N LYS A 16 8.67 22.17 -0.87
CA LYS A 16 9.96 21.63 -1.32
C LYS A 16 10.47 20.53 -0.39
N ALA A 17 10.34 20.71 0.92
CA ALA A 17 10.80 19.73 1.90
C ALA A 17 10.02 18.41 1.80
N ILE A 18 8.67 18.46 1.75
CA ILE A 18 7.87 17.23 1.59
C ILE A 18 8.12 16.57 0.23
N ALA A 19 8.27 17.36 -0.84
CA ALA A 19 8.63 16.81 -2.15
C ALA A 19 9.98 16.09 -2.12
N ALA A 20 10.99 16.67 -1.48
CA ALA A 20 12.31 16.04 -1.32
C ALA A 20 12.22 14.73 -0.52
N ILE A 21 11.42 14.70 0.57
CA ILE A 21 11.20 13.48 1.37
C ILE A 21 10.53 12.40 0.51
N LEU A 22 9.50 12.75 -0.26
CA LEU A 22 8.81 11.79 -1.13
C LEU A 22 9.71 11.25 -2.24
N VAL A 23 10.50 12.12 -2.88
CA VAL A 23 11.48 11.68 -3.89
C VAL A 23 12.52 10.75 -3.27
N ALA A 24 13.07 11.10 -2.10
CA ALA A 24 14.03 10.25 -1.40
C ALA A 24 13.42 8.90 -0.99
N PHE A 25 12.17 8.89 -0.53
CA PHE A 25 11.43 7.67 -0.22
C PHE A 25 11.25 6.79 -1.46
N VAL A 26 10.75 7.35 -2.56
CA VAL A 26 10.54 6.61 -3.81
C VAL A 26 11.86 6.03 -4.29
N LEU A 27 12.95 6.81 -4.31
CA LEU A 27 14.27 6.30 -4.69
C LEU A 27 14.74 5.15 -3.78
N LEU A 28 14.55 5.27 -2.46
CA LEU A 28 14.93 4.25 -1.49
C LEU A 28 14.12 2.96 -1.67
N SER A 29 12.79 3.06 -1.72
CA SER A 29 11.91 1.89 -1.89
C SER A 29 12.03 1.26 -3.27
N THR A 30 12.25 2.05 -4.33
CA THR A 30 12.60 1.49 -5.65
C THR A 30 13.97 0.81 -5.63
N THR A 31 14.94 1.30 -4.86
CA THR A 31 16.22 0.60 -4.69
C THR A 31 16.02 -0.76 -4.05
N TYR A 32 15.23 -0.86 -2.96
CA TYR A 32 14.84 -2.16 -2.40
C TYR A 32 14.13 -3.03 -3.44
N SER A 33 13.17 -2.46 -4.18
CA SER A 33 12.42 -3.15 -5.23
C SER A 33 13.28 -3.74 -6.35
N VAL A 34 14.42 -3.13 -6.66
CA VAL A 34 15.33 -3.60 -7.74
C VAL A 34 16.41 -4.54 -7.19
N VAL A 35 16.93 -4.27 -6.00
CA VAL A 35 18.05 -5.02 -5.42
C VAL A 35 17.60 -6.32 -4.76
N THR A 36 16.40 -6.36 -4.17
CA THR A 36 15.84 -7.58 -3.62
C THR A 36 15.37 -8.48 -4.76
N PRO A 37 15.94 -9.69 -4.92
CA PRO A 37 15.50 -10.61 -5.97
C PRO A 37 14.00 -10.88 -5.86
N ILE A 38 13.35 -11.13 -7.00
CA ILE A 38 11.90 -11.37 -7.01
C ILE A 38 11.58 -12.64 -6.23
N PHE A 39 10.50 -12.63 -5.45
CA PHE A 39 10.05 -13.76 -4.64
C PHE A 39 10.95 -14.15 -3.45
N GLU A 40 11.95 -13.32 -3.11
CA GLU A 40 12.75 -13.46 -1.88
C GLU A 40 12.22 -12.60 -0.71
N ALA A 41 11.31 -11.66 -1.00
CA ALA A 41 10.63 -10.93 0.07
C ALA A 41 9.57 -11.83 0.74
N PRO A 42 9.26 -11.62 2.04
CA PRO A 42 8.28 -12.42 2.76
C PRO A 42 6.93 -12.46 2.02
N ASP A 43 6.44 -13.68 1.79
CA ASP A 43 5.14 -14.01 1.18
C ASP A 43 4.87 -13.41 -0.21
N GLU A 44 5.91 -12.86 -0.86
CA GLU A 44 5.77 -12.10 -2.09
C GLU A 44 5.29 -12.95 -3.27
N LEU A 45 5.76 -14.21 -3.33
CA LEU A 45 5.34 -15.17 -4.34
C LEU A 45 3.84 -15.47 -4.23
N GLN A 46 3.35 -15.64 -3.00
CA GLN A 46 1.96 -15.94 -2.71
C GLN A 46 1.06 -14.74 -3.06
N HIS A 47 1.50 -13.53 -2.73
CA HIS A 47 0.79 -12.32 -3.13
C HIS A 47 0.77 -12.13 -4.66
N TYR A 48 1.90 -12.36 -5.34
CA TYR A 48 1.97 -12.24 -6.78
C TYR A 48 1.18 -13.32 -7.51
N PHE A 49 1.13 -14.56 -6.99
CA PHE A 49 0.26 -15.59 -7.53
C PHE A 49 -1.20 -15.14 -7.61
N PHE A 50 -1.71 -14.48 -6.57
CA PHE A 50 -3.07 -13.94 -6.60
C PHE A 50 -3.21 -12.80 -7.63
N VAL A 51 -2.20 -11.94 -7.79
CA VAL A 51 -2.18 -10.95 -8.89
C VAL A 51 -2.29 -11.63 -10.25
N GLN A 52 -1.45 -12.63 -10.52
CA GLN A 52 -1.44 -13.34 -11.80
C GLN A 52 -2.76 -14.06 -12.05
N HIS A 53 -3.30 -14.80 -11.08
CA HIS A 53 -4.59 -15.48 -11.19
C HIS A 53 -5.72 -14.54 -11.63
N LEU A 54 -5.74 -13.30 -11.08
CA LEU A 54 -6.69 -12.28 -11.49
C LEU A 54 -6.38 -11.69 -12.88
N ALA A 55 -5.11 -11.51 -13.21
CA ALA A 55 -4.66 -11.00 -14.51
C ALA A 55 -4.99 -11.97 -15.65
N ASP A 56 -4.89 -13.28 -15.39
CA ASP A 56 -5.21 -14.37 -16.31
C ASP A 56 -6.72 -14.55 -16.53
N GLY A 57 -7.54 -13.79 -15.79
CA GLY A 57 -9.00 -13.79 -15.93
C GLY A 57 -9.70 -14.96 -15.24
N GLU A 58 -9.02 -15.65 -14.32
CA GLU A 58 -9.55 -16.83 -13.62
C GLU A 58 -10.59 -16.48 -12.52
N GLY A 59 -10.79 -15.19 -12.25
CA GLY A 59 -11.75 -14.69 -11.26
C GLY A 59 -11.21 -14.72 -9.84
N LEU A 60 -12.09 -14.71 -8.84
CA LEU A 60 -11.65 -14.81 -7.45
C LEU A 60 -11.23 -16.26 -7.16
N PRO A 61 -10.01 -16.50 -6.64
CA PRO A 61 -9.56 -17.85 -6.37
C PRO A 61 -10.39 -18.48 -5.25
N VAL A 62 -10.84 -19.71 -5.49
CA VAL A 62 -11.66 -20.50 -4.56
C VAL A 62 -10.82 -21.64 -4.00
N ILE A 63 -10.72 -21.72 -2.68
CA ILE A 63 -10.02 -22.81 -2.00
C ILE A 63 -10.98 -24.00 -1.86
N THR A 64 -10.80 -25.04 -2.68
CA THR A 64 -11.64 -26.25 -2.69
C THR A 64 -10.96 -27.50 -2.11
N GLY A 65 -9.85 -27.34 -1.38
CA GLY A 65 -9.07 -28.45 -0.83
C GLY A 65 -7.90 -28.01 0.05
N PRO A 66 -6.90 -28.88 0.29
CA PRO A 66 -5.68 -28.50 0.98
C PRO A 66 -5.00 -27.30 0.29
N VAL A 67 -4.69 -26.26 1.06
CA VAL A 67 -4.06 -25.04 0.54
C VAL A 67 -2.61 -25.34 0.20
N SER A 68 -2.26 -25.20 -1.08
CA SER A 68 -0.86 -25.23 -1.50
C SER A 68 -0.12 -23.99 -1.00
N ASP A 69 1.19 -24.09 -0.79
CA ASP A 69 1.97 -22.98 -0.22
C ASP A 69 1.90 -21.70 -1.08
N ILE A 70 1.81 -21.83 -2.40
CA ILE A 70 1.67 -20.70 -3.33
C ILE A 70 0.29 -19.99 -3.19
N GLN A 71 -0.72 -20.68 -2.65
CA GLN A 71 -2.06 -20.16 -2.44
C GLN A 71 -2.29 -19.65 -1.01
N ALA A 72 -1.26 -19.59 -0.15
CA ALA A 72 -1.44 -19.24 1.26
C ALA A 72 -2.15 -17.89 1.46
N GLU A 73 -1.87 -16.90 0.60
CA GLU A 73 -2.43 -15.54 0.70
C GLU A 73 -3.73 -15.31 -0.09
N VAL A 74 -4.31 -16.34 -0.70
CA VAL A 74 -5.57 -16.25 -1.49
C VAL A 74 -6.78 -15.80 -0.65
N HIS A 75 -6.74 -16.02 0.67
CA HIS A 75 -7.81 -15.65 1.59
C HIS A 75 -7.89 -14.14 1.88
N GLN A 76 -6.86 -13.38 1.48
CA GLN A 76 -6.78 -11.94 1.72
C GLN A 76 -7.78 -11.14 0.86
N PRO A 77 -8.16 -9.92 1.27
CA PRO A 77 -9.04 -9.06 0.49
C PRO A 77 -8.52 -8.77 -0.95
N PRO A 78 -9.31 -9.02 -2.03
CA PRO A 78 -8.87 -8.91 -3.42
C PRO A 78 -8.37 -7.54 -3.90
N LEU A 79 -8.72 -6.42 -3.25
CA LEU A 79 -8.54 -5.09 -3.84
C LEU A 79 -7.09 -4.80 -4.28
N TYR A 80 -6.11 -5.13 -3.43
CA TYR A 80 -4.70 -4.93 -3.75
C TYR A 80 -4.29 -5.75 -4.99
N TYR A 81 -4.70 -7.01 -5.03
CA TYR A 81 -4.38 -7.93 -6.11
C TYR A 81 -5.07 -7.54 -7.42
N THR A 82 -6.31 -7.06 -7.36
CA THR A 82 -7.03 -6.51 -8.52
C THR A 82 -6.31 -5.30 -9.11
N LEU A 83 -5.80 -4.39 -8.27
CA LEU A 83 -5.01 -3.25 -8.76
C LEU A 83 -3.70 -3.70 -9.40
N GLY A 84 -3.05 -4.72 -8.84
CA GLY A 84 -1.89 -5.39 -9.45
C GLY A 84 -2.25 -5.96 -10.83
N ALA A 85 -3.34 -6.73 -10.92
CA ALA A 85 -3.79 -7.35 -12.16
C ALA A 85 -4.12 -6.31 -13.23
N LEU A 86 -4.76 -5.20 -12.86
CA LEU A 86 -5.05 -4.10 -13.78
C LEU A 86 -3.82 -3.45 -14.40
N VAL A 87 -2.65 -3.50 -13.73
CA VAL A 87 -1.41 -2.96 -14.29
C VAL A 87 -0.58 -4.00 -15.04
N THR A 88 -0.91 -5.30 -14.93
CA THR A 88 -0.16 -6.40 -15.56
C THR A 88 -0.94 -7.28 -16.54
N PHE A 89 -2.26 -7.19 -16.66
CA PHE A 89 -3.10 -8.07 -17.50
C PHE A 89 -2.71 -8.16 -18.99
N TRP A 90 -1.95 -7.19 -19.47
CA TRP A 90 -1.48 -7.11 -20.86
C TRP A 90 -0.14 -7.80 -21.09
N ILE A 91 0.48 -8.31 -20.02
CA ILE A 91 1.76 -9.01 -20.06
C ILE A 91 1.47 -10.50 -20.11
N ASP A 92 2.05 -11.17 -21.11
CA ASP A 92 2.05 -12.62 -21.17
C ASP A 92 3.00 -13.16 -20.09
N THR A 93 2.41 -13.73 -19.04
CA THR A 93 3.12 -14.40 -17.96
C THR A 93 2.76 -15.87 -18.05
N ASP A 94 3.68 -16.67 -18.61
CA ASP A 94 3.60 -18.13 -18.57
C ASP A 94 3.24 -18.61 -17.14
N PRO A 95 2.72 -19.84 -16.99
CA PRO A 95 2.38 -20.37 -15.68
C PRO A 95 3.53 -20.15 -14.68
N LEU A 96 3.22 -19.54 -13.54
CA LEU A 96 4.21 -19.26 -12.48
C LEU A 96 5.04 -20.48 -12.09
N THR A 97 4.47 -21.68 -12.20
CA THR A 97 5.15 -22.96 -11.93
C THR A 97 6.33 -23.24 -12.85
N ASP A 98 6.32 -22.68 -14.06
CA ASP A 98 7.36 -22.88 -15.07
C ASP A 98 8.52 -21.89 -14.87
N PHE A 99 8.22 -20.73 -14.29
CA PHE A 99 9.20 -19.68 -13.99
C PHE A 99 9.84 -19.86 -12.60
N VAL A 100 9.06 -20.26 -11.59
CA VAL A 100 9.51 -20.30 -10.19
C VAL A 100 10.01 -21.68 -9.81
N TRP A 101 11.33 -21.81 -9.72
CA TRP A 101 11.96 -22.99 -9.16
C TRP A 101 12.32 -22.79 -7.69
N ARG A 102 11.60 -23.45 -6.78
CA ARG A 102 11.91 -23.41 -5.35
C ARG A 102 13.24 -24.08 -5.05
N ASN A 103 14.03 -23.46 -4.18
CA ASN A 103 15.32 -23.99 -3.76
C ASN A 103 15.13 -25.10 -2.69
N PRO A 104 15.44 -26.38 -3.00
CA PRO A 104 15.28 -27.48 -2.04
C PRO A 104 16.24 -27.39 -0.84
N HIS A 105 17.27 -26.55 -0.95
CA HIS A 105 18.30 -26.34 0.06
C HIS A 105 18.13 -25.04 0.84
N ALA A 106 16.98 -24.36 0.70
CA ALA A 106 16.69 -23.13 1.42
C ALA A 106 16.60 -23.39 2.94
N GLN A 107 17.46 -22.73 3.72
CA GLN A 107 17.48 -22.80 5.18
C GLN A 107 16.84 -21.55 5.80
N ILE A 108 15.55 -21.36 5.50
CA ILE A 108 14.77 -20.18 5.89
C ILE A 108 14.57 -20.16 7.42
N GLY A 109 14.71 -18.99 8.03
CA GLY A 109 14.39 -18.80 9.45
C GLY A 109 15.40 -19.41 10.44
N VAL A 110 16.58 -19.84 9.96
CA VAL A 110 17.68 -20.35 10.79
C VAL A 110 18.81 -19.31 10.81
N PRO A 111 18.92 -18.47 11.86
CA PRO A 111 19.88 -17.37 11.90
C PRO A 111 21.36 -17.80 11.83
N THR A 112 21.63 -19.07 12.14
CA THR A 112 22.97 -19.67 12.18
C THR A 112 23.27 -20.56 10.98
N ALA A 113 22.37 -20.63 9.98
CA ALA A 113 22.58 -21.43 8.78
C ALA A 113 23.77 -20.88 7.98
N SER A 114 24.76 -21.74 7.72
CA SER A 114 25.84 -21.48 6.76
C SER A 114 25.47 -21.89 5.32
N GLY A 115 24.25 -22.43 5.14
CA GLY A 115 23.72 -22.90 3.86
C GLY A 115 23.00 -21.82 3.06
N ASN A 116 22.29 -22.25 2.02
CA ASN A 116 21.63 -21.35 1.09
C ASN A 116 20.37 -20.74 1.74
N VAL A 117 20.28 -19.41 1.74
CA VAL A 117 19.14 -18.67 2.31
C VAL A 117 18.11 -18.25 1.27
N ASN A 118 18.41 -18.38 -0.02
CA ASN A 118 17.49 -18.06 -1.10
C ASN A 118 16.33 -19.05 -1.12
N MET A 119 15.10 -18.54 -1.16
CA MET A 119 13.88 -19.33 -1.26
C MET A 119 13.66 -19.88 -2.68
N VAL A 120 14.10 -19.15 -3.70
CA VAL A 120 13.96 -19.53 -5.11
C VAL A 120 15.31 -19.55 -5.82
N VAL A 121 15.38 -20.26 -6.95
CA VAL A 121 16.57 -20.29 -7.80
C VAL A 121 16.44 -19.20 -8.86
N HIS A 122 17.41 -18.29 -8.85
CA HIS A 122 17.43 -17.14 -9.76
C HIS A 122 18.19 -17.42 -11.06
N SER A 123 17.68 -16.87 -12.15
CA SER A 123 18.27 -16.99 -13.49
C SER A 123 18.62 -15.63 -14.09
N ALA A 124 19.34 -15.63 -15.21
CA ALA A 124 19.66 -14.39 -15.93
C ALA A 124 18.42 -13.70 -16.54
N GLU A 125 17.27 -14.40 -16.63
CA GLU A 125 16.01 -13.86 -17.16
C GLU A 125 15.43 -12.75 -16.27
N GLU A 126 15.84 -12.70 -14.99
CA GLU A 126 15.47 -11.66 -14.05
C GLU A 126 16.24 -10.34 -14.27
N SER A 127 17.25 -10.35 -15.13
CA SER A 127 18.06 -9.16 -15.40
C SER A 127 17.36 -8.17 -16.33
N PHE A 128 17.69 -6.89 -16.18
CA PHE A 128 17.22 -5.86 -17.11
C PHE A 128 17.76 -6.11 -18.54
N PRO A 129 16.94 -5.97 -19.61
CA PRO A 129 15.56 -5.48 -19.64
C PRO A 129 14.52 -6.53 -19.24
N TYR A 130 13.68 -6.20 -18.26
CA TYR A 130 12.66 -7.10 -17.70
C TYR A 130 11.61 -7.53 -18.73
N ARG A 131 11.21 -8.79 -18.69
CA ARG A 131 10.18 -9.41 -19.54
C ARG A 131 9.30 -10.37 -18.73
N GLY A 132 8.14 -10.74 -19.27
CA GLY A 132 7.23 -11.72 -18.68
C GLY A 132 6.95 -11.47 -17.19
N VAL A 133 7.10 -12.52 -16.38
CA VAL A 133 6.88 -12.50 -14.93
C VAL A 133 7.71 -11.41 -14.23
N THR A 134 8.99 -11.27 -14.56
CA THR A 134 9.86 -10.26 -13.94
C THR A 134 9.36 -8.83 -14.19
N LEU A 135 8.90 -8.53 -15.41
CA LEU A 135 8.34 -7.22 -15.72
C LEU A 135 7.07 -6.96 -14.92
N ALA A 136 6.16 -7.93 -14.88
CA ALA A 136 4.92 -7.84 -14.14
C ALA A 136 5.17 -7.62 -12.64
N VAL A 137 6.10 -8.37 -12.03
CA VAL A 137 6.50 -8.20 -10.63
C VAL A 137 7.01 -6.77 -10.36
N HIS A 138 7.92 -6.24 -11.18
CA HIS A 138 8.43 -4.89 -10.97
C HIS A 138 7.38 -3.80 -11.17
N LEU A 139 6.39 -3.99 -12.04
CA LEU A 139 5.26 -3.04 -12.17
C LEU A 139 4.38 -3.03 -10.93
N VAL A 140 4.08 -4.21 -10.36
CA VAL A 140 3.31 -4.30 -9.11
C VAL A 140 4.11 -3.73 -7.94
N ARG A 141 5.42 -4.02 -7.86
CA ARG A 141 6.29 -3.38 -6.85
C ARG A 141 6.32 -1.86 -7.01
N LEU A 142 6.37 -1.32 -8.23
CA LEU A 142 6.29 0.13 -8.46
C LEU A 142 4.96 0.70 -7.96
N LEU A 143 3.85 0.00 -8.19
CA LEU A 143 2.54 0.38 -7.64
C LEU A 143 2.58 0.41 -6.10
N SER A 144 3.18 -0.59 -5.45
CA SER A 144 3.42 -0.60 -3.99
C SER A 144 4.23 0.61 -3.52
N VAL A 145 5.30 0.98 -4.23
CA VAL A 145 6.13 2.16 -3.90
C VAL A 145 5.29 3.44 -3.94
N LEU A 146 4.41 3.57 -4.94
CA LEU A 146 3.51 4.72 -5.06
C LEU A 146 2.49 4.76 -3.89
N MET A 147 1.98 3.61 -3.45
CA MET A 147 1.11 3.52 -2.28
C MET A 147 1.84 3.90 -0.99
N GLY A 148 3.10 3.47 -0.82
CA GLY A 148 3.97 3.88 0.27
C GLY A 148 4.21 5.40 0.27
N ALA A 149 4.46 6.00 -0.90
CA ALA A 149 4.67 7.44 -1.02
C ALA A 149 3.39 8.23 -0.67
N ALA A 150 2.23 7.74 -1.12
CA ALA A 150 0.94 8.31 -0.75
C ALA A 150 0.67 8.20 0.76
N THR A 151 1.12 7.12 1.41
CA THR A 151 1.05 6.94 2.86
C THR A 151 1.91 7.97 3.60
N VAL A 152 3.17 8.18 3.17
CA VAL A 152 4.06 9.21 3.74
C VAL A 152 3.42 10.60 3.63
N LEU A 153 2.81 10.91 2.49
CA LEU A 153 2.09 12.16 2.28
C LEU A 153 0.86 12.26 3.20
N ALA A 154 0.11 11.18 3.38
CA ALA A 154 -1.03 11.14 4.30
C ALA A 154 -0.57 11.38 5.75
N THR A 155 0.53 10.77 6.20
CA THR A 155 1.14 11.01 7.52
C THR A 155 1.47 12.49 7.72
N TYR A 156 2.14 13.11 6.72
CA TYR A 156 2.41 14.55 6.75
C TYR A 156 1.12 15.37 6.88
N CYS A 157 0.10 15.04 6.09
CA CYS A 157 -1.18 15.75 6.11
C CYS A 157 -1.94 15.60 7.43
N ILE A 158 -1.89 14.42 8.06
CA ILE A 158 -2.46 14.17 9.38
C ILE A 158 -1.74 15.04 10.42
N ALA A 159 -0.41 15.00 10.45
CA ALA A 159 0.38 15.76 11.41
C ALA A 159 0.17 17.28 11.27
N ARG A 160 0.04 17.78 10.03
CA ARG A 160 -0.30 19.20 9.74
C ARG A 160 -1.67 19.60 10.31
N GLN A 161 -2.60 18.67 10.43
CA GLN A 161 -3.92 18.95 10.98
C GLN A 161 -3.98 18.85 12.50
N ILE A 162 -3.27 17.90 13.10
CA ILE A 162 -3.21 17.73 14.56
C ILE A 162 -2.41 18.87 15.20
N MET A 163 -1.27 19.25 14.60
CA MET A 163 -0.33 20.24 15.14
C MET A 163 -0.11 21.41 14.17
N PRO A 164 -1.13 22.23 13.89
CA PRO A 164 -1.07 23.27 12.86
C PRO A 164 0.01 24.34 13.11
N GLN A 165 0.40 24.54 14.38
CA GLN A 165 1.41 25.51 14.80
C GLN A 165 2.86 24.97 14.72
N GLN A 166 3.05 23.64 14.74
CA GLN A 166 4.38 23.01 14.79
C GLN A 166 4.72 22.33 13.46
N LYS A 167 4.92 23.13 12.42
CA LYS A 167 5.06 22.64 11.04
C LYS A 167 6.29 21.74 10.84
N GLY A 168 7.38 22.00 11.58
CA GLY A 168 8.58 21.16 11.58
C GLY A 168 8.32 19.75 12.10
N LEU A 169 7.42 19.60 13.07
CA LEU A 169 7.07 18.28 13.62
C LEU A 169 6.27 17.43 12.62
N ALA A 170 5.48 18.07 11.74
CA ALA A 170 4.81 17.36 10.65
C ALA A 170 5.80 16.81 9.61
N LEU A 171 6.86 17.57 9.29
CA LEU A 171 7.95 17.06 8.46
C LEU A 171 8.71 15.95 9.19
N GLY A 172 8.95 16.09 10.50
CA GLY A 172 9.55 15.05 11.33
C GLY A 172 8.76 13.74 11.29
N ALA A 173 7.42 13.80 11.39
CA ALA A 173 6.56 12.61 11.27
C ALA A 173 6.69 11.95 9.89
N ALA A 174 6.75 12.73 8.82
CA ALA A 174 6.95 12.22 7.47
C ALA A 174 8.33 11.57 7.29
N ILE A 175 9.39 12.17 7.86
CA ILE A 175 10.76 11.63 7.86
C ILE A 175 10.80 10.29 8.60
N VAL A 176 10.24 10.23 9.82
CA VAL A 176 10.23 9.00 10.63
C VAL A 176 9.49 7.88 9.89
N ASN A 177 8.38 8.18 9.22
CA ASN A 177 7.66 7.19 8.43
C ASN A 177 8.47 6.75 7.19
N ALA A 178 8.90 7.71 6.36
CA ALA A 178 9.60 7.45 5.10
C ALA A 178 10.93 6.70 5.28
N PHE A 179 11.67 6.99 6.35
CA PHE A 179 12.99 6.40 6.60
C PHE A 179 12.95 5.32 7.68
N ASN A 180 11.77 4.78 7.99
CA ASN A 180 11.67 3.53 8.73
C ASN A 180 12.10 2.39 7.78
N PRO A 181 13.21 1.66 8.07
CA PRO A 181 13.73 0.64 7.17
C PRO A 181 12.71 -0.45 6.80
N GLN A 182 11.89 -0.88 7.76
CA GLN A 182 10.87 -1.90 7.52
C GLN A 182 9.79 -1.38 6.58
N PHE A 183 9.32 -0.16 6.77
CA PHE A 183 8.30 0.45 5.91
C PHE A 183 8.82 0.68 4.49
N ALA A 184 10.03 1.22 4.36
CA ALA A 184 10.65 1.48 3.05
C ALA A 184 10.92 0.17 2.27
N PHE A 185 11.34 -0.89 2.97
CA PHE A 185 11.55 -2.21 2.38
C PHE A 185 10.24 -2.84 1.90
N ILE A 186 9.22 -2.97 2.77
CA ILE A 186 7.92 -3.58 2.42
C ILE A 186 7.19 -2.79 1.32
N SER A 187 7.36 -1.47 1.27
CA SER A 187 6.82 -0.64 0.16
C SER A 187 7.45 -0.98 -1.19
N GLY A 188 8.64 -1.59 -1.21
CA GLY A 188 9.34 -2.03 -2.42
C GLY A 188 8.98 -3.45 -2.88
N THR A 189 8.12 -4.17 -2.15
CA THR A 189 7.75 -5.57 -2.40
C THR A 189 6.26 -5.71 -2.72
N ILE A 190 5.84 -6.91 -3.16
CA ILE A 190 4.42 -7.21 -3.40
C ILE A 190 3.79 -7.72 -2.11
N ASN A 191 2.97 -6.89 -1.46
CA ASN A 191 2.25 -7.22 -0.24
C ASN A 191 1.01 -6.30 -0.10
N ASN A 192 -0.13 -6.85 0.35
CA ASN A 192 -1.39 -6.13 0.54
C ASN A 192 -1.35 -5.08 1.67
N ASP A 193 -0.41 -5.18 2.61
CA ASP A 193 -0.15 -4.20 3.66
C ASP A 193 0.08 -2.79 3.10
N ASN A 194 0.72 -2.69 1.93
CA ASN A 194 0.99 -1.40 1.29
C ASN A 194 -0.30 -0.61 1.01
N LEU A 195 -1.34 -1.30 0.54
CA LEU A 195 -2.65 -0.70 0.33
C LEU A 195 -3.41 -0.53 1.64
N ALA A 196 -3.36 -1.51 2.54
CA ALA A 196 -4.07 -1.44 3.81
C ALA A 196 -3.61 -0.24 4.66
N ILE A 197 -2.30 -0.01 4.78
CA ILE A 197 -1.72 1.11 5.51
C ILE A 197 -2.12 2.44 4.85
N LEU A 198 -2.11 2.52 3.52
CA LEU A 198 -2.56 3.70 2.79
C LEU A 198 -4.03 4.02 3.10
N LEU A 199 -4.92 3.04 2.97
CA LEU A 199 -6.35 3.19 3.22
C LEU A 199 -6.63 3.58 4.69
N CYS A 200 -5.95 2.95 5.64
CA CYS A 200 -6.01 3.33 7.06
C CYS A 200 -5.55 4.77 7.28
N SER A 201 -4.45 5.18 6.63
CA SER A 201 -3.92 6.55 6.74
C SER A 201 -4.88 7.58 6.13
N LEU A 202 -5.48 7.28 4.98
CA LEU A 202 -6.49 8.13 4.35
C LEU A 202 -7.76 8.22 5.21
N THR A 203 -8.20 7.10 5.80
CA THR A 203 -9.33 7.07 6.74
C THR A 203 -9.06 7.97 7.93
N LEU A 204 -7.89 7.84 8.56
CA LEU A 204 -7.51 8.68 9.69
C LEU A 204 -7.43 10.16 9.28
N LEU A 205 -6.89 10.45 8.11
CA LEU A 205 -6.84 11.81 7.56
C LEU A 205 -8.24 12.41 7.40
N ILE A 206 -9.20 11.64 6.89
CA ILE A 206 -10.61 12.03 6.75
C ILE A 206 -11.25 12.27 8.12
N LEU A 207 -11.07 11.35 9.07
CA LEU A 207 -11.62 11.46 10.42
C LEU A 207 -11.09 12.72 11.13
N VAL A 208 -9.79 13.01 11.02
CA VAL A 208 -9.20 14.22 11.59
C VAL A 208 -9.79 15.48 10.95
N ARG A 209 -10.05 15.49 9.63
CA ARG A 209 -10.71 16.61 8.94
C ARG A 209 -12.14 16.82 9.45
N LEU A 210 -12.91 15.74 9.55
CA LEU A 210 -14.28 15.78 10.04
C LEU A 210 -14.38 16.36 11.46
N VAL A 211 -13.54 15.86 12.38
CA VAL A 211 -13.53 16.34 13.78
C VAL A 211 -13.12 17.81 13.88
N ARG A 212 -12.16 18.28 13.06
CA ARG A 212 -11.74 19.67 13.06
C ARG A 212 -12.78 20.63 12.47
N ASN A 213 -13.47 20.19 11.42
CA ASN A 213 -14.49 20.99 10.75
C ASN A 213 -15.80 21.07 11.55
N ASN A 214 -16.10 20.06 12.39
CA ASN A 214 -17.28 20.03 13.25
C ASN A 214 -17.11 20.75 14.61
N ARG A 215 -16.04 21.54 14.81
CA ARG A 215 -15.95 22.39 16.00
C ARG A 215 -17.01 23.50 15.87
N PRO A 216 -18.02 23.58 16.76
CA PRO A 216 -19.01 24.64 16.69
C PRO A 216 -18.29 25.97 16.84
N SER A 217 -18.36 26.82 15.82
CA SER A 217 -18.02 28.24 15.96
C SER A 217 -18.92 28.80 17.06
N ALA A 218 -18.32 29.38 18.11
CA ALA A 218 -18.99 29.94 19.29
C ALA A 218 -19.96 31.12 18.99
N GLN A 219 -20.35 31.32 17.72
CA GLN A 219 -21.19 32.40 17.23
C GLN A 219 -22.40 31.92 16.40
N MET A 220 -22.71 30.61 16.36
CA MET A 220 -23.86 30.12 15.60
C MET A 220 -25.12 30.02 16.46
N THR A 221 -26.12 30.86 16.14
CA THR A 221 -27.49 30.80 16.64
C THR A 221 -28.15 29.47 16.22
N ASN A 222 -29.00 28.92 17.09
CA ASN A 222 -29.57 27.56 16.99
C ASN A 222 -30.24 27.18 15.65
N ASP A 223 -30.62 28.14 14.81
CA ASP A 223 -31.30 27.88 13.52
C ASP A 223 -30.36 27.51 12.36
N GLN A 224 -29.06 27.82 12.45
CA GLN A 224 -28.09 27.49 11.37
C GLN A 224 -27.54 26.05 11.46
N LEU A 225 -27.83 25.33 12.55
CA LEU A 225 -27.38 23.96 12.79
C LEU A 225 -28.05 22.91 11.89
N ARG A 226 -29.13 23.26 11.18
CA ARG A 226 -29.96 22.26 10.47
C ARG A 226 -29.68 22.08 8.97
N PHE A 227 -29.00 22.99 8.27
CA PHE A 227 -28.94 22.91 6.79
C PHE A 227 -27.60 23.27 6.11
N GLY A 228 -26.54 23.66 6.84
CA GLY A 228 -25.32 24.20 6.20
C GLY A 228 -24.18 23.21 5.88
N ASN A 229 -24.06 22.09 6.61
CA ASN A 229 -22.84 21.25 6.57
C ASN A 229 -23.09 19.80 6.14
N TRP A 230 -24.32 19.43 5.77
CA TRP A 230 -24.68 18.03 5.51
C TRP A 230 -24.10 17.49 4.19
N GLU A 231 -24.00 18.32 3.14
CA GLU A 231 -23.53 17.86 1.82
C GLU A 231 -22.02 17.56 1.76
N LEU A 232 -21.19 18.36 2.46
CA LEU A 232 -19.76 18.08 2.60
C LEU A 232 -19.50 16.89 3.54
N GLY A 233 -20.34 16.71 4.56
CA GLY A 233 -20.28 15.58 5.48
C GLY A 233 -20.58 14.25 4.77
N ILE A 234 -21.61 14.21 3.91
CA ILE A 234 -21.96 13.00 3.15
C ILE A 234 -20.78 12.51 2.31
N GLY A 235 -20.08 13.39 1.60
CA GLY A 235 -18.91 13.00 0.80
C GLY A 235 -17.82 12.31 1.63
N TYR A 236 -17.53 12.85 2.82
CA TYR A 236 -16.56 12.24 3.73
C TYR A 236 -17.06 10.93 4.35
N TRP A 237 -18.34 10.82 4.71
CA TRP A 237 -18.93 9.58 5.24
C TRP A 237 -19.06 8.48 4.17
N VAL A 238 -19.33 8.84 2.92
CA VAL A 238 -19.35 7.92 1.78
C VAL A 238 -17.93 7.46 1.45
N LEU A 239 -16.94 8.36 1.44
CA LEU A 239 -15.53 7.98 1.28
C LEU A 239 -15.04 7.12 2.44
N LEU A 240 -15.42 7.45 3.68
CA LEU A 240 -15.11 6.64 4.87
C LEU A 240 -15.77 5.25 4.76
N GLY A 241 -17.04 5.19 4.35
CA GLY A 241 -17.78 3.95 4.13
C GLY A 241 -17.23 3.13 2.96
N LEU A 242 -16.71 3.76 1.91
CA LEU A 242 -16.01 3.08 0.82
C LEU A 242 -14.65 2.55 1.27
N VAL A 243 -13.87 3.33 2.01
CA VAL A 243 -12.54 2.89 2.46
C VAL A 243 -12.64 1.79 3.53
N ILE A 244 -13.53 1.93 4.51
CA ILE A 244 -13.83 0.89 5.50
C ILE A 244 -14.53 -0.28 4.83
N GLY A 245 -15.47 -0.02 3.92
CA GLY A 245 -16.18 -1.05 3.16
C GLY A 245 -15.23 -1.89 2.32
N LEU A 246 -14.26 -1.29 1.62
CA LEU A 246 -13.22 -2.02 0.89
C LEU A 246 -12.30 -2.85 1.81
N ALA A 247 -12.18 -2.48 3.08
CA ALA A 247 -11.49 -3.27 4.10
C ALA A 247 -12.36 -4.40 4.70
N ASP A 248 -13.69 -4.23 4.74
CA ASP A 248 -14.63 -5.13 5.45
C ASP A 248 -15.47 -6.06 4.52
N THR A 249 -15.82 -5.63 3.31
CA THR A 249 -16.72 -6.38 2.39
C THR A 249 -16.17 -7.69 1.84
N LEU A 250 -14.97 -8.09 2.25
CA LEU A 250 -14.33 -9.31 1.76
C LEU A 250 -14.27 -10.40 2.85
N HIS A 251 -14.80 -10.14 4.06
CA HIS A 251 -14.87 -11.11 5.15
C HIS A 251 -16.18 -11.94 5.18
N ARG A 252 -17.11 -11.73 4.24
CA ARG A 252 -18.38 -12.47 4.17
C ARG A 252 -18.66 -13.04 2.77
N GLN A 253 -17.98 -14.12 2.43
CA GLN A 253 -18.59 -15.15 1.57
C GLN A 253 -18.40 -16.51 2.24
N ARG A 254 -19.34 -16.86 3.12
CA ARG A 254 -19.54 -18.26 3.52
C ARG A 254 -20.22 -18.99 2.35
N PRO A 255 -19.83 -20.22 2.01
CA PRO A 255 -20.55 -21.00 1.02
C PRO A 255 -21.98 -21.26 1.53
N ILE A 256 -22.97 -20.83 0.75
CA ILE A 256 -24.35 -21.30 0.85
C ILE A 256 -24.43 -22.58 0.02
N GLY A 257 -24.74 -23.70 0.67
CA GLY A 257 -25.34 -24.87 0.01
C GLY A 257 -24.44 -26.08 -0.14
N ALA A 258 -24.63 -27.04 0.75
CA ALA A 258 -24.50 -28.47 0.44
C ALA A 258 -25.48 -29.24 1.36
N ASP A 259 -26.77 -29.07 1.11
CA ASP A 259 -27.74 -30.14 1.35
C ASP A 259 -27.78 -30.96 0.05
N HIS A 260 -27.28 -32.20 0.14
CA HIS A 260 -27.74 -33.45 -0.50
C HIS A 260 -26.59 -34.46 -0.61
#